data_AF-A0A5E4JIT3-F1
#
_entry.id   AF-A0A5E4JIT3-F1
#
_cell.length_a   1.000
_cell.length_b   1.000
_cell.length_c   1.000
_cell.angle_alpha   90.00
_cell.angle_beta   90.00
_cell.angle_gamma   90.00
#
_symmetry.space_group_name_H-M   'P 1'
#
loop_
_entity.id
_entity.type
_entity.pdbx_description
1 polymer ?
#
loop_
_entity_poly.entity_id
_entity_poly.type
_entity_poly.pdbx_seq_one_letter_code
_entity_poly.pdbx_strand_id
1 'polypeptide(L)'
;METKTKEEVLKENEQIKHTEDVPTECLKILQDEKLFDLLHKEWNKHIVGEILPREIIFAVALGGSLCLNAQKTSNNLIVNSKSGSGKDHVTTEVIRLISGEEERWFKRTRISKTAFTYWHNSFFEPEWTWNGKIFYGEDVSSDVLNCEVFKVMSSGGSHSTIVKDQKALTILINGKPSIIITAANATLQDELLRRFAVIRLNETKEQDDLIIKHQAELAMTGIQPQYDDLVKKSLLCLKPVKVIIPYAEEFEKVFEKMHANIIIRTNFNRFVDMIKYSTVIHQFQRDRASDGSIYAKPEDYDKAVDWFYYMFTNQQLLPLTNDQQRLLKLIQELSPEANVSDIISEVTFAGRTWVYTNLNILAEKGFLIKGSKVEENSYQNRKSDVYTAIKQEELKLPYYFDLDKN
;
A
#
# COMPACT_ATOMS: atom_id res chain seq x y z
N MET A 1 3.73 -55.16 -0.90
CA MET A 1 3.89 -53.72 -1.18
C MET A 1 2.52 -53.11 -0.98
N GLU A 2 2.19 -52.81 0.28
CA GLU A 2 0.90 -52.22 0.64
C GLU A 2 1.02 -50.70 0.51
N THR A 3 0.13 -50.14 -0.30
CA THR A 3 0.05 -48.72 -0.62
C THR A 3 -0.65 -48.01 0.54
N LYS A 4 0.10 -47.22 1.32
CA LYS A 4 -0.48 -46.34 2.35
C LYS A 4 -1.46 -45.35 1.70
N THR A 5 -2.58 -45.12 2.36
CA THR A 5 -3.69 -44.25 1.91
C THR A 5 -3.34 -42.76 2.08
N LYS A 6 -3.94 -41.86 1.27
CA LYS A 6 -3.72 -40.39 1.32
C LYS A 6 -3.91 -39.77 2.71
N GLU A 7 -4.76 -40.36 3.57
CA GLU A 7 -4.97 -39.91 4.96
C GLU A 7 -3.82 -40.30 5.91
N GLU A 8 -3.03 -41.33 5.59
CA GLU A 8 -1.88 -41.75 6.38
C GLU A 8 -0.64 -40.90 6.07
N VAL A 9 -0.54 -40.36 4.85
CA VAL A 9 0.47 -39.36 4.47
C VAL A 9 0.22 -38.00 5.14
N LEU A 10 -1.03 -37.70 5.51
CA LEU A 10 -1.42 -36.45 6.19
C LEU A 10 -1.14 -36.45 7.70
N LYS A 11 -0.85 -37.61 8.32
CA LYS A 11 -0.61 -37.72 9.78
C LYS A 11 0.87 -37.81 10.18
N GLU A 12 1.79 -37.92 9.22
CA GLU A 12 3.23 -38.12 9.47
C GLU A 12 4.11 -36.88 9.20
N ASN A 13 3.52 -35.70 9.01
CA ASN A 13 4.28 -34.44 8.97
C ASN A 13 4.43 -33.87 10.39
N GLU A 14 5.45 -34.36 11.10
CA GLU A 14 5.94 -33.75 12.33
C GLU A 14 6.14 -32.24 12.13
N GLN A 15 5.46 -31.47 12.97
CA GLN A 15 5.68 -30.03 13.13
C GLN A 15 7.16 -29.77 13.37
N ILE A 16 7.85 -29.23 12.36
CA ILE A 16 9.18 -28.66 12.53
C ILE A 16 9.02 -27.46 13.48
N LYS A 17 9.33 -27.68 14.76
CA LYS A 17 9.23 -26.70 15.85
C LYS A 17 10.31 -25.64 15.69
N HIS A 18 9.97 -24.57 14.98
CA HIS A 18 10.76 -23.33 14.99
C HIS A 18 10.46 -22.43 16.22
N THR A 19 9.73 -22.96 17.21
CA THR A 19 9.38 -22.28 18.46
C THR A 19 10.53 -22.22 19.47
N GLU A 20 11.65 -22.89 19.23
CA GLU A 20 12.74 -23.05 20.23
C GLU A 20 13.50 -21.75 20.54
N ASP A 21 13.43 -20.73 19.67
CA ASP A 21 14.12 -19.43 19.85
C ASP A 21 13.20 -18.25 20.23
N VAL A 22 11.89 -18.47 20.36
CA VAL A 22 10.93 -17.39 20.67
C VAL A 22 10.53 -17.47 22.13
N PRO A 23 10.70 -16.41 22.94
CA PRO A 23 10.25 -16.40 24.32
C PRO A 23 8.77 -16.77 24.44
N THR A 24 8.41 -17.61 25.42
CA THR A 24 7.05 -18.14 25.59
C THR A 24 5.99 -17.04 25.67
N GLU A 25 6.30 -15.92 26.31
CA GLU A 25 5.39 -14.76 26.40
C GLU A 25 5.17 -14.10 25.04
N CYS A 26 6.23 -13.97 24.23
CA CYS A 26 6.12 -13.46 22.86
C CYS A 26 5.31 -14.42 21.98
N LEU A 27 5.54 -15.72 22.12
CA LEU A 27 4.85 -16.73 21.35
C LEU A 27 3.33 -16.70 21.61
N LYS A 28 2.91 -16.48 22.87
CA LYS A 28 1.48 -16.32 23.21
C LYS A 28 0.83 -15.16 22.45
N ILE A 29 1.51 -14.02 22.34
CA ILE A 29 1.01 -12.87 21.57
C ILE A 29 0.92 -13.22 20.09
N LEU A 30 1.96 -13.83 19.52
CA LEU A 30 2.00 -14.16 18.09
C LEU A 30 1.00 -15.27 17.70
N GLN A 31 0.61 -16.12 18.64
CA GLN A 31 -0.39 -17.17 18.45
C GLN A 31 -1.82 -16.72 18.71
N ASP A 32 -2.04 -15.48 19.16
CA ASP A 32 -3.38 -14.94 19.40
C ASP A 32 -4.16 -14.79 18.09
N GLU A 33 -5.28 -15.51 17.94
CA GLU A 33 -6.15 -15.43 16.77
C GLU A 33 -6.67 -14.00 16.52
N LYS A 34 -6.68 -13.16 17.54
CA LYS A 34 -7.07 -11.74 17.48
C LYS A 34 -5.86 -10.80 17.53
N LEU A 35 -4.75 -11.21 16.92
CA LEU A 35 -3.52 -10.41 16.87
C LEU A 35 -3.78 -8.98 16.39
N PHE A 36 -4.57 -8.76 15.34
CA PHE A 36 -4.91 -7.41 14.87
C PHE A 36 -5.72 -6.58 15.88
N ASP A 37 -6.60 -7.19 16.68
CA ASP A 37 -7.31 -6.47 17.75
C ASP A 37 -6.33 -5.97 18.82
N LEU A 38 -5.31 -6.77 19.13
CA LEU A 38 -4.24 -6.38 20.04
C LEU A 38 -3.39 -5.26 19.44
N LEU A 39 -3.00 -5.34 18.16
CA LEU A 39 -2.29 -4.26 17.46
C LEU A 39 -3.12 -2.97 17.41
N HIS A 40 -4.44 -3.08 17.21
CA HIS A 40 -5.35 -1.95 17.27
C HIS A 40 -5.40 -1.29 18.64
N LYS A 41 -5.41 -2.07 19.73
CA LYS A 41 -5.31 -1.51 21.09
C LYS A 41 -4.02 -0.74 21.28
N GLU A 42 -2.90 -1.25 20.76
CA GLU A 42 -1.62 -0.56 20.80
C GLU A 42 -1.64 0.75 20.00
N TRP A 43 -2.08 0.72 18.74
CA TRP A 43 -2.18 1.94 17.92
C TRP A 43 -3.16 2.96 18.47
N ASN A 44 -4.28 2.54 19.06
CA ASN A 44 -5.28 3.44 19.66
C ASN A 44 -4.70 4.32 20.78
N LYS A 45 -3.56 3.94 21.38
CA LYS A 45 -2.86 4.79 22.34
C LYS A 45 -2.33 6.08 21.70
N HIS A 46 -1.96 6.03 20.41
CA HIS A 46 -1.26 7.10 19.69
C HIS A 46 -2.03 7.66 18.49
N ILE A 47 -2.89 6.85 17.87
CA ILE A 47 -3.61 7.14 16.62
C ILE A 47 -5.10 6.94 16.87
N VAL A 48 -5.88 7.98 16.59
CA VAL A 48 -7.34 7.92 16.66
C VAL A 48 -7.88 7.50 15.30
N GLY A 49 -8.69 6.45 15.23
CA GLY A 49 -9.25 5.96 13.97
C GLY A 49 -8.19 5.40 13.01
N GLU A 50 -8.33 5.74 11.71
CA GLU A 50 -7.43 5.32 10.63
C GLU A 50 -7.19 3.80 10.56
N ILE A 51 -8.24 3.02 10.80
CA ILE A 51 -8.15 1.55 10.98
C ILE A 51 -7.53 0.86 9.77
N LEU A 52 -8.04 1.08 8.55
CA LEU A 52 -7.48 0.45 7.35
C LEU A 52 -6.12 1.04 6.95
N PRO A 53 -5.90 2.37 6.94
CA PRO A 53 -4.58 2.96 6.68
C PRO A 53 -3.47 2.39 7.55
N ARG A 54 -3.68 2.30 8.87
CA ARG A 54 -2.64 1.80 9.77
C ARG A 54 -2.34 0.32 9.57
N GLU A 55 -3.36 -0.50 9.26
CA GLU A 55 -3.15 -1.91 8.88
C GLU A 55 -2.34 -2.03 7.59
N ILE A 56 -2.67 -1.25 6.56
CA ILE A 56 -1.98 -1.31 5.26
C ILE A 56 -0.53 -0.86 5.39
N ILE A 57 -0.27 0.23 6.13
CA ILE A 57 1.09 0.70 6.43
C ILE A 57 1.87 -0.42 7.13
N PHE A 58 1.28 -1.05 8.14
CA PHE A 58 1.91 -2.15 8.87
C PHE A 58 2.16 -3.38 7.98
N ALA A 59 1.18 -3.77 7.16
CA ALA A 59 1.28 -4.91 6.25
C ALA A 59 2.38 -4.72 5.21
N VAL A 60 2.46 -3.53 4.60
CA VAL A 60 3.54 -3.22 3.64
C VAL A 60 4.90 -3.14 4.34
N ALA A 61 4.97 -2.53 5.52
CA ALA A 61 6.21 -2.39 6.28
C ALA A 61 6.75 -3.76 6.74
N LEU A 62 5.96 -4.50 7.51
CA LEU A 62 6.38 -5.73 8.17
C LEU A 62 6.16 -6.96 7.27
N GLY A 63 4.93 -7.18 6.81
CA GLY A 63 4.59 -8.30 5.93
C GLY A 63 5.39 -8.26 4.64
N GLY A 64 5.48 -7.08 4.01
CA GLY A 64 6.24 -6.87 2.79
C GLY A 64 7.75 -7.03 2.94
N SER A 65 8.32 -6.73 4.09
CA SER A 65 9.77 -6.89 4.32
C SER A 65 10.15 -8.34 4.65
N LEU A 66 9.23 -9.11 5.21
CA LEU A 66 9.46 -10.50 5.62
C LEU A 66 8.96 -11.55 4.60
N CYS A 67 8.16 -11.16 3.62
CA CYS A 67 7.66 -12.09 2.59
C CYS A 67 8.70 -12.35 1.48
N LEU A 68 9.32 -13.53 1.50
CA LEU A 68 10.42 -13.89 0.58
C LEU A 68 10.00 -14.08 -0.88
N ASN A 69 8.72 -14.39 -1.12
CA ASN A 69 8.16 -14.65 -2.44
C ASN A 69 7.05 -13.64 -2.84
N ALA A 70 7.14 -12.40 -2.34
CA ALA A 70 6.34 -11.29 -2.81
C ALA A 70 6.95 -10.64 -4.07
N GLN A 71 6.11 -10.00 -4.90
CA GLN A 71 6.62 -9.17 -5.99
C GLN A 71 7.33 -7.96 -5.41
N LYS A 72 8.48 -7.62 -6.02
CA LYS A 72 9.30 -6.52 -5.54
C LYS A 72 8.57 -5.20 -5.56
N THR A 73 7.59 -4.95 -6.43
CA THR A 73 6.86 -3.67 -6.46
C THR A 73 5.66 -3.59 -5.51
N SER A 74 5.24 -4.70 -4.88
CA SER A 74 4.05 -4.72 -4.02
C SER A 74 4.29 -4.10 -2.64
N ASN A 75 5.56 -4.07 -2.19
CA ASN A 75 5.95 -3.54 -0.87
C ASN A 75 6.28 -2.04 -0.89
N ASN A 76 5.65 -1.29 -1.80
CA ASN A 76 5.82 0.14 -1.99
C ASN A 76 4.50 0.87 -1.71
N LEU A 77 4.52 1.82 -0.79
CA LEU A 77 3.32 2.57 -0.38
C LEU A 77 3.58 4.08 -0.36
N ILE A 78 2.61 4.84 -0.85
CA ILE A 78 2.53 6.28 -0.67
C ILE A 78 1.31 6.58 0.19
N VAL A 79 1.54 7.27 1.30
CA VAL A 79 0.50 7.89 2.12
C VAL A 79 0.34 9.32 1.62
N ASN A 80 -0.67 9.54 0.79
CA ASN A 80 -0.95 10.82 0.15
C ASN A 80 -2.17 11.47 0.78
N SER A 81 -1.99 12.58 1.49
CA SER A 81 -3.07 13.30 2.16
C SER A 81 -2.66 14.76 2.33
N LYS A 82 -3.63 15.67 2.49
CA LYS A 82 -3.36 17.10 2.64
C LYS A 82 -2.31 17.36 3.70
N SER A 83 -1.53 18.44 3.52
CA SER A 83 -0.62 18.89 4.57
C SER A 83 -1.41 19.15 5.86
N GLY A 84 -0.88 18.71 7.00
CA GLY A 84 -1.55 18.81 8.31
C GLY A 84 -2.51 17.67 8.66
N SER A 85 -2.81 16.73 7.74
CA SER A 85 -3.70 15.58 7.99
C SER A 85 -3.15 14.49 8.95
N GLY A 86 -1.95 14.68 9.50
CA GLY A 86 -1.32 13.69 10.38
C GLY A 86 -0.68 12.49 9.67
N LYS A 87 -0.50 12.53 8.33
CA LYS A 87 0.16 11.46 7.54
C LYS A 87 1.50 10.97 8.12
N ASP A 88 2.33 11.91 8.55
CA ASP A 88 3.67 11.63 9.07
C ASP A 88 3.60 11.01 10.47
N HIS A 89 2.63 11.47 11.27
CA HIS A 89 2.33 10.94 12.61
C HIS A 89 1.83 9.49 12.52
N VAL A 90 0.77 9.24 11.76
CA VAL A 90 0.19 7.89 11.58
C VAL A 90 1.26 6.92 11.08
N THR A 91 1.99 7.28 10.03
CA THR A 91 3.03 6.41 9.45
C THR A 91 4.16 6.15 10.44
N THR A 92 4.64 7.18 11.14
CA THR A 92 5.71 7.03 12.14
C THR A 92 5.28 6.13 13.28
N GLU A 93 4.08 6.33 13.82
CA GLU A 93 3.57 5.57 14.97
C GLU A 93 3.32 4.10 14.63
N VAL A 94 2.80 3.81 13.43
CA VAL A 94 2.66 2.43 12.96
C VAL A 94 4.02 1.73 12.84
N ILE A 95 5.00 2.39 12.21
CA ILE A 95 6.34 1.82 12.04
C ILE A 95 7.05 1.69 13.39
N ARG A 96 6.86 2.63 14.33
CA ARG A 96 7.47 2.60 15.66
C ARG A 96 7.13 1.36 16.48
N LEU A 97 5.96 0.76 16.24
CA LEU A 97 5.56 -0.51 16.87
C LEU A 97 6.45 -1.69 16.43
N ILE A 98 6.98 -1.66 15.20
CA ILE A 98 7.86 -2.70 14.61
C ILE A 98 9.33 -2.27 14.54
N SER A 99 9.62 -1.01 14.86
CA SER A 99 10.98 -0.50 15.00
C SER A 99 11.61 -1.10 16.26
N GLY A 100 12.39 -2.15 16.05
CA GLY A 100 13.37 -2.67 17.00
C GLY A 100 14.71 -1.95 16.86
N GLU A 101 15.79 -2.73 16.89
CA GLU A 101 17.16 -2.25 16.62
C GLU A 101 17.21 -1.42 15.33
N GLU A 102 17.95 -0.31 15.36
CA GLU A 102 18.00 0.74 14.32
C GLU A 102 18.31 0.20 12.91
N GLU A 103 18.87 -1.00 12.80
CA GLU A 103 19.28 -1.61 11.55
C GLU A 103 18.14 -2.05 10.63
N ARG A 104 16.89 -2.18 11.11
CA ARG A 104 15.74 -2.58 10.25
C ARG A 104 14.98 -1.41 9.64
N TRP A 105 15.09 -0.22 10.23
CA TRP A 105 14.24 0.91 9.90
C TRP A 105 15.05 2.17 9.59
N PHE A 106 14.82 2.72 8.41
CA PHE A 106 15.53 3.90 7.91
C PHE A 106 14.55 5.04 7.63
N LYS A 107 14.35 5.93 8.60
CA LYS A 107 13.57 7.17 8.43
C LYS A 107 14.42 8.30 7.87
N ARG A 108 13.93 9.01 6.85
CA ARG A 108 14.58 10.22 6.29
C ARG A 108 13.55 11.31 6.01
N THR A 109 13.77 12.50 6.53
CA THR A 109 13.02 13.74 6.18
C THR A 109 13.60 14.45 4.97
N ARG A 110 14.84 14.11 4.58
CA ARG A 110 15.49 14.60 3.36
C ARG A 110 16.36 13.49 2.79
N ILE A 111 16.26 13.28 1.48
CA ILE A 111 17.08 12.33 0.74
C ILE A 111 17.48 12.95 -0.61
N SER A 112 18.72 12.75 -1.04
CA SER A 112 19.19 13.23 -2.34
C SER A 112 18.77 12.26 -3.46
N LYS A 113 18.71 12.76 -4.70
CA LYS A 113 18.35 11.96 -5.89
C LYS A 113 19.27 10.75 -6.10
N THR A 114 20.48 10.76 -5.55
CA THR A 114 21.48 9.69 -5.72
C THR A 114 21.72 8.89 -4.45
N ALA A 115 21.03 9.18 -3.34
CA ALA A 115 21.34 8.59 -2.04
C ALA A 115 21.35 7.06 -2.08
N PHE A 116 20.32 6.43 -2.65
CA PHE A 116 20.25 4.96 -2.72
C PHE A 116 21.42 4.33 -3.48
N THR A 117 22.01 5.02 -4.46
CA THR A 117 23.20 4.53 -5.18
C THR A 117 24.40 4.32 -4.26
N TYR A 118 24.58 5.19 -3.27
CA TYR A 118 25.78 5.21 -2.43
C TYR A 118 25.55 4.68 -1.01
N TRP A 119 24.29 4.56 -0.62
CA TRP A 119 23.91 4.14 0.71
C TRP A 119 24.05 2.62 0.83
N HIS A 120 24.98 2.19 1.69
CA HIS A 120 25.40 0.78 1.84
C HIS A 120 25.97 0.21 0.55
N ASN A 121 27.12 0.76 0.15
CA ASN A 121 27.83 0.35 -1.06
C ASN A 121 28.45 -1.04 -0.85
N SER A 122 28.07 -1.99 -1.70
CA SER A 122 28.49 -3.39 -1.64
C SER A 122 30.02 -3.60 -1.70
N PHE A 123 30.79 -2.62 -2.18
CA PHE A 123 32.25 -2.69 -2.14
C PHE A 123 32.80 -2.53 -0.72
N PHE A 124 32.18 -1.67 0.10
CA PHE A 124 32.61 -1.43 1.48
C PHE A 124 31.84 -2.29 2.48
N GLU A 125 30.60 -2.67 2.13
CA GLU A 125 29.68 -3.43 2.97
C GLU A 125 29.09 -4.61 2.19
N PRO A 126 29.91 -5.64 1.85
CA PRO A 126 29.49 -6.72 0.94
C PRO A 126 28.34 -7.57 1.48
N GLU A 127 28.29 -7.76 2.79
CA GLU A 127 27.25 -8.54 3.48
C GLU A 127 25.96 -7.74 3.72
N TRP A 128 25.98 -6.43 3.46
CA TRP A 128 24.84 -5.58 3.74
C TRP A 128 23.77 -5.74 2.65
N THR A 129 22.50 -5.86 3.08
CA THR A 129 21.35 -5.95 2.17
C THR A 129 20.14 -5.16 2.65
N TRP A 130 19.39 -4.61 1.69
CA TRP A 130 18.11 -3.96 1.91
C TRP A 130 16.96 -4.95 2.13
N ASN A 131 17.19 -6.25 1.92
CA ASN A 131 16.17 -7.27 2.17
C ASN A 131 15.81 -7.32 3.67
N GLY A 132 14.52 -7.41 4.00
CA GLY A 132 14.07 -7.36 5.39
C GLY A 132 14.14 -5.96 6.04
N LYS A 133 14.49 -4.92 5.28
CA LYS A 133 14.59 -3.55 5.77
C LYS A 133 13.37 -2.71 5.35
N ILE A 134 13.10 -1.66 6.11
CA ILE A 134 12.03 -0.71 5.88
C ILE A 134 12.65 0.67 5.67
N PHE A 135 12.34 1.30 4.54
CA PHE A 135 12.67 2.69 4.27
C PHE A 135 11.41 3.54 4.40
N TYR A 136 11.47 4.56 5.25
CA TYR A 136 10.41 5.57 5.40
C TYR A 136 10.94 6.96 5.00
N GLY A 137 10.43 7.48 3.88
CA GLY A 137 10.70 8.84 3.44
C GLY A 137 9.57 9.79 3.84
N GLU A 138 9.86 10.75 4.71
CA GLU A 138 8.91 11.77 5.13
C GLU A 138 8.98 12.98 4.19
N ASP A 139 7.82 13.37 3.66
CA ASP A 139 7.62 14.51 2.76
C ASP A 139 8.62 14.57 1.58
N VAL A 140 8.82 13.43 0.92
CA VAL A 140 9.76 13.33 -0.19
C VAL A 140 9.25 14.12 -1.40
N SER A 141 10.11 14.97 -1.96
CA SER A 141 9.74 15.82 -3.10
C SER A 141 9.47 15.00 -4.37
N SER A 142 8.56 15.51 -5.21
CA SER A 142 8.26 14.94 -6.54
C SER A 142 9.53 14.71 -7.37
N ASP A 143 10.50 15.60 -7.25
CA ASP A 143 11.78 15.55 -7.95
C ASP A 143 12.63 14.32 -7.60
N VAL A 144 12.59 13.91 -6.33
CA VAL A 144 13.28 12.70 -5.86
C VAL A 144 12.49 11.47 -6.24
N LEU A 145 11.17 11.48 -6.04
CA LEU A 145 10.32 10.34 -6.37
C LEU A 145 10.41 9.98 -7.86
N ASN A 146 10.49 10.98 -8.73
CA ASN A 146 10.55 10.79 -10.17
C ASN A 146 11.97 10.58 -10.71
N CYS A 147 13.03 10.58 -9.88
CA CYS A 147 14.38 10.33 -10.37
C CYS A 147 14.60 8.84 -10.72
N GLU A 148 15.53 8.57 -11.65
CA GLU A 148 15.81 7.21 -12.13
C GLU A 148 16.25 6.28 -10.99
N VAL A 149 17.13 6.76 -10.10
CA VAL A 149 17.63 5.97 -8.96
C VAL A 149 16.49 5.48 -8.08
N PHE A 150 15.51 6.34 -7.78
CA PHE A 150 14.37 5.99 -6.94
C PHE A 150 13.40 5.04 -7.68
N LYS A 151 13.16 5.25 -8.97
CA LYS A 151 12.34 4.36 -9.82
C LYS A 151 12.94 2.95 -9.93
N VAL A 152 14.26 2.84 -10.08
CA VAL A 152 14.94 1.54 -10.15
C VAL A 152 14.93 0.87 -8.76
N MET A 153 15.24 1.61 -7.69
CA MET A 153 15.18 1.09 -6.33
C MET A 153 13.80 0.53 -5.98
N SER A 154 12.74 1.25 -6.33
CA SER A 154 11.35 0.80 -6.13
C SER A 154 10.93 -0.39 -7.00
N SER A 155 11.68 -0.73 -8.05
CA SER A 155 11.38 -1.87 -8.95
C SER A 155 12.06 -3.17 -8.53
N GLY A 156 13.25 -3.12 -7.92
CA GLY A 156 13.86 -4.36 -7.43
C GLY A 156 15.33 -4.39 -7.08
N GLY A 157 15.91 -3.26 -6.68
CA GLY A 157 17.36 -3.07 -6.54
C GLY A 157 17.98 -2.51 -7.83
N SER A 158 19.24 -2.06 -7.75
CA SER A 158 19.85 -1.27 -8.82
C SER A 158 21.32 -1.66 -9.05
N HIS A 159 21.74 -1.58 -10.31
CA HIS A 159 23.14 -1.53 -10.70
C HIS A 159 23.38 -0.12 -11.24
N SER A 160 24.30 0.62 -10.62
CA SER A 160 24.59 1.98 -11.03
C SER A 160 26.04 2.05 -11.51
N THR A 161 26.24 2.34 -12.79
CA THR A 161 27.58 2.63 -13.31
C THR A 161 27.80 4.13 -13.26
N ILE A 162 28.81 4.55 -12.50
CA ILE A 162 29.24 5.93 -12.39
C ILE A 162 30.64 6.09 -12.97
N VAL A 163 31.00 7.28 -13.43
CA VAL A 163 32.37 7.58 -13.86
C VAL A 163 33.10 8.29 -12.73
N LYS A 164 34.18 7.67 -12.23
CA LYS A 164 35.08 8.26 -11.22
C LYS A 164 36.51 8.15 -11.73
N ASP A 165 37.24 9.27 -11.74
CA ASP A 165 38.63 9.33 -12.20
C ASP A 165 38.82 8.74 -13.62
N GLN A 166 37.90 9.08 -14.54
CA GLN A 166 37.81 8.57 -15.92
C GLN A 166 37.63 7.03 -16.04
N LYS A 167 37.32 6.35 -14.94
CA LYS A 167 37.01 4.92 -14.90
C LYS A 167 35.54 4.69 -14.61
N ALA A 168 34.95 3.72 -15.32
CA ALA A 168 33.62 3.24 -14.99
C ALA A 168 33.69 2.39 -13.71
N LEU A 169 32.95 2.81 -12.68
CA LEU A 169 32.74 2.06 -11.44
C LEU A 169 31.29 1.59 -11.41
N THR A 170 31.08 0.29 -11.31
CA THR A 170 29.76 -0.29 -11.11
C THR A 170 29.52 -0.48 -9.62
N ILE A 171 28.47 0.16 -9.10
CA ILE A 171 27.98 0.00 -7.74
C ILE A 171 26.75 -0.89 -7.78
N LEU A 172 26.80 -1.98 -7.01
CA LEU A 172 25.68 -2.90 -6.84
C LEU A 172 24.92 -2.53 -5.56
N ILE A 173 23.59 -2.42 -5.67
CA ILE A 173 22.71 -2.25 -4.52
C ILE A 173 22.06 -3.60 -4.21
N ASN A 174 22.45 -4.19 -3.10
CA ASN A 174 21.97 -5.52 -2.67
C ASN A 174 20.59 -5.43 -2.04
N GLY A 175 19.63 -6.15 -2.62
CA GLY A 175 18.28 -6.26 -2.09
C GLY A 175 17.40 -5.04 -2.30
N LYS A 176 16.22 -5.06 -1.69
CA LYS A 176 15.24 -3.97 -1.76
C LYS A 176 14.44 -3.85 -0.44
N PRO A 177 14.28 -2.65 0.13
CA PRO A 177 13.44 -2.47 1.30
C PRO A 177 11.96 -2.45 0.93
N SER A 178 11.10 -2.62 1.94
CA SER A 178 9.75 -2.04 1.88
C SER A 178 9.86 -0.52 1.91
N ILE A 179 9.25 0.17 0.94
CA ILE A 179 9.36 1.62 0.79
C ILE A 179 8.03 2.24 1.15
N ILE A 180 8.04 3.13 2.14
CA ILE A 180 6.88 3.91 2.54
C ILE A 180 7.24 5.38 2.41
N ILE A 181 6.37 6.14 1.76
CA ILE A 181 6.57 7.57 1.55
C ILE A 181 5.33 8.31 2.02
N THR A 182 5.51 9.40 2.76
CA THR A 182 4.44 10.39 2.92
C THR A 182 4.67 11.54 1.95
N ALA A 183 3.59 12.01 1.33
CA ALA A 183 3.64 13.14 0.42
C ALA A 183 2.36 13.96 0.56
N ALA A 184 2.47 15.30 0.59
CA ALA A 184 1.31 16.17 0.68
C ALA A 184 0.75 16.57 -0.70
N ASN A 185 1.64 16.86 -1.66
CA ASN A 185 1.29 17.40 -2.98
C ASN A 185 2.15 16.78 -4.10
N ALA A 186 2.63 15.55 -3.94
CA ALA A 186 3.49 14.95 -4.96
C ALA A 186 2.70 14.64 -6.23
N THR A 187 3.12 15.23 -7.35
CA THR A 187 2.64 14.82 -8.67
C THR A 187 3.26 13.48 -9.01
N LEU A 188 2.49 12.41 -8.83
CA LEU A 188 2.92 11.05 -9.15
C LEU A 188 2.68 10.79 -10.64
N GLN A 189 3.75 10.52 -11.37
CA GLN A 189 3.65 10.05 -12.75
C GLN A 189 3.03 8.65 -12.79
N ASP A 190 2.35 8.30 -13.88
CA ASP A 190 1.72 6.98 -14.05
C ASP A 190 2.71 5.81 -13.85
N GLU A 191 3.99 6.05 -14.16
CA GLU A 191 5.08 5.10 -13.95
C GLU A 191 5.35 4.79 -12.46
N LEU A 192 5.24 5.79 -11.58
CA LEU A 192 5.35 5.60 -10.12
C LEU A 192 4.09 4.94 -9.56
N LEU A 193 2.94 5.31 -10.10
CA LEU A 193 1.64 4.75 -9.72
C LEU A 193 1.52 3.24 -10.00
N ARG A 194 2.26 2.73 -11.00
CA ARG A 194 2.43 1.28 -11.22
C ARG A 194 3.37 0.61 -10.21
N ARG A 195 4.23 1.38 -9.55
CA ARG A 195 5.20 0.88 -8.56
C ARG A 195 4.75 1.04 -7.13
N PHE A 196 3.90 2.02 -6.82
CA PHE A 196 3.42 2.32 -5.47
C PHE A 196 1.91 2.14 -5.40
N ALA A 197 1.45 1.48 -4.34
CA ALA A 197 0.08 1.65 -3.90
C ALA A 197 -0.06 3.04 -3.26
N VAL A 198 -1.24 3.64 -3.37
CA VAL A 198 -1.51 4.95 -2.77
C VAL A 198 -2.67 4.80 -1.81
N ILE A 199 -2.47 5.17 -0.55
CA ILE A 199 -3.53 5.29 0.45
C ILE A 199 -3.67 6.74 0.88
N ARG A 200 -4.85 7.05 1.42
CA ARG A 200 -5.18 8.37 1.96
C ARG A 200 -5.62 8.23 3.41
N LEU A 201 -5.56 9.30 4.17
CA LEU A 201 -6.13 9.38 5.51
C LEU A 201 -7.51 10.01 5.48
N ASN A 202 -8.24 9.88 6.59
CA ASN A 202 -9.54 10.46 6.75
C ASN A 202 -9.42 11.97 7.04
N GLU A 203 -9.86 12.80 6.10
CA GLU A 203 -9.83 14.27 6.19
C GLU A 203 -11.19 14.87 6.61
N THR A 204 -12.04 14.10 7.27
CA THR A 204 -13.38 14.54 7.71
C THR A 204 -13.30 15.37 9.01
N LYS A 205 -14.29 16.26 9.20
CA LYS A 205 -14.37 17.10 10.39
C LYS A 205 -14.59 16.26 11.66
N GLU A 206 -15.34 15.18 11.54
CA GLU A 206 -15.58 14.21 12.61
C GLU A 206 -14.27 13.57 13.09
N GLN A 207 -13.39 13.21 12.15
CA GLN A 207 -12.07 12.67 12.48
C GLN A 207 -11.21 13.72 13.19
N ASP A 208 -11.20 14.97 12.72
CA ASP A 208 -10.48 16.07 13.37
C ASP A 208 -10.94 16.29 14.81
N ASP A 209 -12.26 16.27 15.05
CA ASP A 209 -12.84 16.48 16.38
C ASP A 209 -12.46 15.35 17.36
N LEU A 210 -12.42 14.10 16.87
CA LEU A 210 -11.96 12.95 17.65
C LEU A 210 -10.46 13.06 18.00
N ILE A 211 -9.62 13.52 17.06
CA ILE A 211 -8.19 13.75 17.30
C ILE A 211 -7.97 14.85 18.35
N ILE A 212 -8.67 15.98 18.24
CA ILE A 212 -8.57 17.09 19.19
C ILE A 212 -8.96 16.64 20.59
N LYS A 213 -10.05 15.86 20.70
CA LYS A 213 -10.50 15.31 21.98
C LYS A 213 -9.43 14.43 22.62
N HIS A 214 -8.86 13.49 21.86
CA HIS A 214 -7.79 12.60 22.35
C HIS A 214 -6.55 13.37 22.79
N GLN A 215 -6.13 14.38 22.01
CA GLN A 215 -5.00 15.23 22.38
C GLN A 215 -5.25 16.03 23.66
N ALA A 216 -6.48 16.53 23.87
CA ALA A 216 -6.88 17.18 25.10
C ALA A 216 -6.84 16.22 26.30
N GLU A 217 -7.31 14.98 26.13
CA GLU A 217 -7.25 13.93 27.15
C GLU A 217 -5.81 13.61 27.56
N LEU A 218 -4.89 13.47 26.59
CA LEU A 218 -3.46 13.29 26.87
C LEU A 218 -2.86 14.51 27.58
N ALA A 219 -3.22 15.73 27.16
CA ALA A 219 -2.72 16.95 27.78
C ALA A 219 -3.19 17.11 29.24
N MET A 220 -4.41 16.67 29.57
CA MET A 220 -4.92 16.70 30.96
C MET A 220 -4.14 15.77 31.89
N THR A 221 -3.72 14.60 31.39
CA THR A 221 -2.99 13.63 32.23
C THR A 221 -1.49 13.90 32.27
N GLY A 222 -0.93 14.55 31.24
CA GLY A 222 0.51 14.75 31.07
C GLY A 222 1.28 13.45 30.81
N ILE A 223 0.58 12.31 30.67
CA ILE A 223 1.19 11.00 30.45
C ILE A 223 1.34 10.80 28.94
N GLN A 224 2.58 10.59 28.50
CA GLN A 224 2.84 10.19 27.12
C GLN A 224 2.57 8.68 26.98
N PRO A 225 1.69 8.26 26.07
CA PRO A 225 1.41 6.86 25.85
C PRO A 225 2.69 6.13 25.40
N GLN A 226 2.81 4.87 25.80
CA GLN A 226 3.85 3.98 25.34
C GLN A 226 3.23 2.68 24.82
N TYR A 227 3.83 2.17 23.75
CA TYR A 227 3.55 0.82 23.31
C TYR A 227 4.00 -0.19 24.36
N ASP A 228 3.30 -1.31 24.40
CA ASP A 228 3.69 -2.45 25.22
C ASP A 228 4.98 -3.08 24.67
N ASP A 229 6.01 -3.13 25.51
CA ASP A 229 7.33 -3.66 25.14
C ASP A 229 7.30 -5.14 24.78
N LEU A 230 6.41 -5.93 25.38
CA LEU A 230 6.26 -7.35 25.06
C LEU A 230 5.65 -7.49 23.66
N VAL A 231 4.67 -6.67 23.29
CA VAL A 231 4.12 -6.64 21.92
C VAL A 231 5.20 -6.31 20.91
N LYS A 232 5.98 -5.25 21.17
CA LYS A 232 7.12 -4.87 20.29
C LYS A 232 8.11 -6.03 20.14
N LYS A 233 8.56 -6.62 21.25
CA LYS A 233 9.49 -7.76 21.24
C LYS A 233 8.93 -8.95 20.47
N SER A 234 7.63 -9.22 20.60
CA SER A 234 6.95 -10.29 19.88
C SER A 234 7.03 -10.09 18.38
N LEU A 235 6.74 -8.88 17.89
CA LEU A 235 6.81 -8.59 16.45
C LEU A 235 8.23 -8.72 15.88
N LEU A 236 9.26 -8.48 16.69
CA LEU A 236 10.66 -8.69 16.30
C LEU A 236 11.06 -10.16 16.16
N CYS A 237 10.31 -11.08 16.78
CA CYS A 237 10.51 -12.51 16.64
C CYS A 237 10.04 -13.06 15.28
N LEU A 238 9.23 -12.30 14.53
CA LEU A 238 8.81 -12.68 13.18
C LEU A 238 10.02 -12.83 12.25
N LYS A 239 10.02 -13.90 11.45
CA LYS A 239 11.12 -14.25 10.55
C LYS A 239 10.69 -14.13 9.09
N PRO A 240 11.65 -13.91 8.16
CA PRO A 240 11.36 -13.98 6.74
C PRO A 240 10.89 -15.39 6.35
N VAL A 241 9.84 -15.48 5.55
CA VAL A 241 9.22 -16.76 5.17
C VAL A 241 8.57 -16.70 3.79
N LYS A 242 8.42 -17.84 3.13
CA LYS A 242 7.65 -17.98 1.89
C LYS A 242 6.21 -18.35 2.21
N VAL A 243 5.26 -17.84 1.42
CA VAL A 243 3.84 -18.15 1.56
C VAL A 243 3.31 -18.93 0.37
N ILE A 244 2.55 -19.99 0.66
CA ILE A 244 1.78 -20.77 -0.31
C ILE A 244 0.30 -20.41 -0.12
N ILE A 245 -0.39 -20.07 -1.21
CA ILE A 245 -1.84 -19.78 -1.19
C ILE A 245 -2.55 -20.97 -1.84
N PRO A 246 -3.08 -21.92 -1.05
CA PRO A 246 -3.60 -23.19 -1.60
C PRO A 246 -4.88 -23.00 -2.43
N TYR A 247 -5.61 -21.91 -2.21
CA TYR A 247 -6.87 -21.57 -2.88
C TYR A 247 -6.69 -20.53 -3.99
N ALA A 248 -5.47 -20.30 -4.49
CA ALA A 248 -5.19 -19.24 -5.47
C ALA A 248 -5.92 -19.43 -6.82
N GLU A 249 -6.26 -20.68 -7.18
CA GLU A 249 -7.01 -20.99 -8.41
C GLU A 249 -8.43 -20.38 -8.39
N GLU A 250 -9.00 -20.17 -7.21
CA GLU A 250 -10.32 -19.57 -7.07
C GLU A 250 -10.36 -18.09 -7.51
N PHE A 251 -9.20 -17.43 -7.55
CA PHE A 251 -9.12 -16.00 -7.91
C PHE A 251 -9.35 -15.75 -9.39
N GLU A 252 -9.05 -16.74 -10.26
CA GLU A 252 -9.21 -16.60 -11.70
C GLU A 252 -10.65 -16.21 -12.05
N LYS A 253 -11.62 -16.91 -11.47
CA LYS A 253 -13.06 -16.65 -11.68
C LYS A 253 -13.50 -15.27 -11.22
N VAL A 254 -12.91 -14.75 -10.15
CA VAL A 254 -13.23 -13.42 -9.60
C VAL A 254 -12.69 -12.33 -10.52
N PHE A 255 -11.47 -12.48 -10.99
CA PHE A 255 -10.82 -11.48 -11.84
C PHE A 255 -11.22 -11.59 -13.32
N GLU A 256 -11.69 -12.74 -13.82
CA GLU A 256 -12.28 -12.85 -15.16
C GLU A 256 -13.51 -11.95 -15.34
N LYS A 257 -14.33 -11.80 -14.29
CA LYS A 257 -15.48 -10.89 -14.28
C LYS A 257 -15.05 -9.41 -14.31
N MET A 258 -13.79 -9.11 -13.97
CA MET A 258 -13.20 -7.78 -14.06
C MET A 258 -12.52 -7.63 -15.42
N HIS A 259 -13.14 -6.95 -16.38
CA HIS A 259 -12.59 -6.73 -17.73
C HIS A 259 -11.07 -6.45 -17.74
N ALA A 260 -10.28 -7.50 -18.01
CA ALA A 260 -8.85 -7.51 -17.73
C ALA A 260 -8.09 -6.45 -18.52
N ASN A 261 -7.34 -5.60 -17.83
CA ASN A 261 -6.42 -4.63 -18.41
C ASN A 261 -5.03 -4.73 -17.74
N ILE A 262 -4.02 -4.07 -18.29
CA ILE A 262 -2.63 -4.12 -17.79
C ILE A 262 -2.52 -3.65 -16.32
N ILE A 263 -3.41 -2.76 -15.89
CA ILE A 263 -3.48 -2.25 -14.51
C ILE A 263 -4.03 -3.33 -13.56
N ILE A 264 -5.04 -4.08 -13.98
CA ILE A 264 -5.58 -5.24 -13.25
C ILE A 264 -4.49 -6.29 -13.04
N ARG A 265 -3.62 -6.58 -14.03
CA ARG A 265 -2.49 -7.50 -13.81
C ARG A 265 -1.53 -7.03 -12.72
N THR A 266 -1.22 -5.74 -12.68
CA THR A 266 -0.33 -5.16 -11.66
C THR A 266 -0.98 -5.24 -10.28
N ASN A 267 -2.27 -4.89 -10.20
CA ASN A 267 -3.01 -4.87 -8.95
C ASN A 267 -3.41 -6.27 -8.47
N PHE A 268 -3.59 -7.23 -9.37
CA PHE A 268 -3.76 -8.65 -9.03
C PHE A 268 -2.56 -9.18 -8.26
N ASN A 269 -1.34 -8.91 -8.74
CA ASN A 269 -0.13 -9.30 -8.02
C ASN A 269 -0.05 -8.62 -6.63
N ARG A 270 -0.45 -7.36 -6.53
CA ARG A 270 -0.53 -6.65 -5.24
C ARG A 270 -1.54 -7.29 -4.30
N PHE A 271 -2.72 -7.65 -4.80
CA PHE A 271 -3.74 -8.35 -4.03
C PHE A 271 -3.23 -9.70 -3.52
N VAL A 272 -2.64 -10.50 -4.39
CA VAL A 272 -2.01 -11.78 -4.02
C VAL A 272 -0.93 -11.57 -2.96
N ASP A 273 -0.09 -10.54 -3.09
CA ASP A 273 0.94 -10.25 -2.10
C ASP A 273 0.36 -9.73 -0.77
N MET A 274 -0.80 -9.06 -0.76
CA MET A 274 -1.49 -8.66 0.47
C MET A 274 -1.96 -9.88 1.27
N ILE A 275 -2.46 -10.93 0.60
CA ILE A 275 -2.77 -12.20 1.26
C ILE A 275 -1.51 -12.76 1.93
N LYS A 276 -0.37 -12.72 1.21
CA LYS A 276 0.91 -13.16 1.78
C LYS A 276 1.34 -12.29 2.96
N TYR A 277 1.15 -10.96 2.90
CA TYR A 277 1.51 -10.06 4.01
C TYR A 277 0.71 -10.38 5.27
N SER A 278 -0.60 -10.60 5.15
CA SER A 278 -1.42 -11.08 6.26
C SER A 278 -0.91 -12.42 6.79
N THR A 279 -0.61 -13.37 5.90
CA THR A 279 -0.12 -14.70 6.28
C THR A 279 1.22 -14.62 7.04
N VAL A 280 2.14 -13.77 6.60
CA VAL A 280 3.46 -13.55 7.22
C VAL A 280 3.35 -12.93 8.61
N ILE A 281 2.43 -11.97 8.79
CA ILE A 281 2.15 -11.36 10.10
C ILE A 281 1.66 -12.44 11.07
N HIS A 282 0.84 -13.36 10.60
CA HIS A 282 0.29 -14.46 11.39
C HIS A 282 1.12 -15.76 11.31
N GLN A 283 2.41 -15.72 10.94
CA GLN A 283 3.19 -16.95 10.66
C GLN A 283 3.27 -17.99 11.78
N PHE A 284 2.98 -17.61 13.03
CA PHE A 284 2.92 -18.52 14.18
C PHE A 284 1.55 -19.19 14.38
N GLN A 285 0.57 -18.84 13.54
CA GLN A 285 -0.80 -19.36 13.50
C GLN A 285 -1.10 -20.13 12.21
N ARG A 286 -0.05 -20.40 11.41
CA ARG A 286 -0.16 -21.02 10.08
C ARG A 286 0.54 -22.37 10.07
N ASP A 287 -0.03 -23.29 9.32
CA ASP A 287 0.59 -24.58 9.05
C ASP A 287 1.81 -24.40 8.15
N ARG A 288 2.80 -25.26 8.33
CA ARG A 288 4.07 -25.23 7.62
C ARG A 288 4.18 -26.39 6.64
N ALA A 289 4.74 -26.10 5.47
CA ALA A 289 5.19 -27.09 4.52
C ALA A 289 6.54 -27.67 4.96
N SER A 290 6.95 -28.78 4.33
CA SER A 290 8.23 -29.44 4.60
C SER A 290 9.45 -28.57 4.30
N ASP A 291 9.32 -27.60 3.40
CA ASP A 291 10.39 -26.65 3.03
C ASP A 291 10.45 -25.40 3.92
N GLY A 292 9.60 -25.33 4.96
CA GLY A 292 9.51 -24.21 5.88
C GLY A 292 8.56 -23.08 5.43
N SER A 293 8.00 -23.15 4.23
CA SER A 293 6.93 -22.24 3.78
C SER A 293 5.68 -22.37 4.65
N ILE A 294 4.84 -21.33 4.69
CA ILE A 294 3.56 -21.34 5.42
C ILE A 294 2.38 -21.25 4.48
N TYR A 295 1.25 -21.85 4.86
CA TYR A 295 0.01 -21.81 4.10
C TYR A 295 -0.86 -20.62 4.52
N ALA A 296 -1.36 -19.86 3.54
CA ALA A 296 -2.39 -18.85 3.76
C ALA A 296 -3.72 -19.51 4.14
N LYS A 297 -4.49 -18.85 5.00
CA LYS A 297 -5.85 -19.26 5.39
C LYS A 297 -6.90 -18.31 4.78
N PRO A 298 -8.17 -18.71 4.64
CA PRO A 298 -9.26 -17.87 4.16
C PRO A 298 -9.32 -16.46 4.77
N GLU A 299 -9.02 -16.31 6.05
CA GLU A 299 -9.06 -15.00 6.73
C GLU A 299 -8.00 -14.03 6.19
N ASP A 300 -6.88 -14.56 5.66
CA ASP A 300 -5.85 -13.75 4.99
C ASP A 300 -6.37 -13.16 3.67
N TYR A 301 -7.30 -13.86 3.00
CA TYR A 301 -7.97 -13.35 1.81
C TYR A 301 -8.93 -12.21 2.17
N ASP A 302 -9.79 -12.42 3.17
CA ASP A 302 -10.78 -11.42 3.58
C ASP A 302 -10.10 -10.13 4.02
N LYS A 303 -9.01 -10.24 4.79
CA LYS A 303 -8.19 -9.10 5.19
C LYS A 303 -7.55 -8.39 3.98
N ALA A 304 -7.06 -9.15 3.00
CA ALA A 304 -6.53 -8.57 1.78
C ALA A 304 -7.61 -7.86 0.94
N VAL A 305 -8.86 -8.35 0.94
CA VAL A 305 -10.00 -7.69 0.29
C VAL A 305 -10.25 -6.31 0.90
N ASP A 306 -10.31 -6.22 2.23
CA ASP A 306 -10.48 -4.94 2.95
C ASP A 306 -9.38 -3.93 2.56
N TRP A 307 -8.12 -4.36 2.59
CA TRP A 307 -6.98 -3.52 2.21
C TRP A 307 -7.05 -3.09 0.75
N PHE A 308 -7.39 -4.00 -0.14
CA PHE A 308 -7.43 -3.76 -1.57
C PHE A 308 -8.49 -2.71 -1.94
N TYR A 309 -9.69 -2.81 -1.36
CA TYR A 309 -10.72 -1.79 -1.56
C TYR A 309 -10.31 -0.42 -1.07
N TYR A 310 -9.63 -0.36 0.07
CA TYR A 310 -9.14 0.90 0.59
C TYR A 310 -8.14 1.57 -0.36
N MET A 311 -7.23 0.78 -0.94
CA MET A 311 -6.23 1.27 -1.89
C MET A 311 -6.80 1.65 -3.26
N PHE A 312 -7.83 0.95 -3.72
CA PHE A 312 -8.36 1.09 -5.06
C PHE A 312 -9.85 1.41 -5.03
N THR A 313 -10.16 2.70 -4.88
CA THR A 313 -11.53 3.20 -4.75
C THR A 313 -12.29 3.34 -6.07
N ASN A 314 -11.73 2.88 -7.21
CA ASN A 314 -12.41 2.89 -8.50
C ASN A 314 -12.23 1.59 -9.28
N GLN A 315 -13.20 1.27 -10.13
CA GLN A 315 -13.26 0.02 -10.91
C GLN A 315 -12.02 -0.25 -11.76
N GLN A 316 -11.42 0.82 -12.28
CA GLN A 316 -10.26 0.71 -13.17
C GLN A 316 -8.97 0.45 -12.39
N LEU A 317 -9.05 0.45 -11.04
CA LEU A 317 -7.95 0.36 -10.11
C LEU A 317 -6.85 1.38 -10.45
N LEU A 318 -7.29 2.50 -11.03
CA LEU A 318 -6.44 3.54 -11.57
C LEU A 318 -6.20 4.58 -10.47
N PRO A 319 -4.96 4.85 -10.11
CA PRO A 319 -4.68 5.91 -9.17
C PRO A 319 -5.02 7.28 -9.77
N LEU A 320 -5.84 8.02 -9.04
CA LEU A 320 -6.20 9.41 -9.30
C LEU A 320 -5.59 10.30 -8.23
N THR A 321 -5.22 11.54 -8.60
CA THR A 321 -4.81 12.56 -7.62
C THR A 321 -6.01 13.05 -6.79
N ASN A 322 -5.77 13.81 -5.72
CA ASN A 322 -6.85 14.40 -4.90
C ASN A 322 -7.75 15.29 -5.75
N ASP A 323 -7.14 16.17 -6.53
CA ASP A 323 -7.86 17.12 -7.36
C ASP A 323 -8.60 16.42 -8.51
N GLN A 324 -8.06 15.34 -9.07
CA GLN A 324 -8.76 14.52 -10.07
C GLN A 324 -10.01 13.84 -9.50
N GLN A 325 -9.95 13.32 -8.27
CA GLN A 325 -11.12 12.76 -7.62
C GLN A 325 -12.17 13.82 -7.27
N ARG A 326 -11.74 15.00 -6.78
CA ARG A 326 -12.65 16.13 -6.52
C ARG A 326 -13.33 16.59 -7.80
N LEU A 327 -12.56 16.70 -8.90
CA LEU A 327 -13.09 17.05 -10.21
C LEU A 327 -14.11 15.99 -10.69
N LEU A 328 -13.78 14.70 -10.58
CA LEU A 328 -14.69 13.62 -10.98
C LEU A 328 -15.99 13.65 -10.17
N LYS A 329 -15.92 13.82 -8.85
CA LYS A 329 -17.10 13.93 -7.98
C LYS A 329 -17.96 15.15 -8.33
N LEU A 330 -17.33 16.30 -8.57
CA LEU A 330 -18.03 17.50 -9.02
C LEU A 330 -18.79 17.26 -10.32
N ILE A 331 -18.17 16.59 -11.30
CA ILE A 331 -18.83 16.26 -12.57
C ILE A 331 -20.00 15.30 -12.36
N GLN A 332 -19.87 14.33 -11.46
CA GLN A 332 -20.96 13.40 -11.10
C GLN A 332 -22.16 14.13 -10.44
N GLU A 333 -21.90 15.21 -9.69
CA GLU A 333 -22.93 16.03 -9.06
C GLU A 333 -23.60 17.00 -10.06
N LEU A 334 -22.90 17.44 -11.10
CA LEU A 334 -23.34 18.51 -12.00
C LEU A 334 -24.40 18.13 -13.06
N SER A 335 -24.84 16.85 -13.15
CA SER A 335 -25.79 16.26 -14.14
C SER A 335 -25.10 15.20 -15.03
N PRO A 336 -25.82 14.27 -15.72
CA PRO A 336 -25.19 13.21 -16.51
C PRO A 336 -24.25 13.72 -17.61
N GLU A 337 -24.49 14.92 -18.12
CA GLU A 337 -23.62 15.64 -19.06
C GLU A 337 -23.33 17.04 -18.51
N ALA A 338 -22.05 17.32 -18.22
CA ALA A 338 -21.61 18.62 -17.72
C ALA A 338 -20.85 19.39 -18.81
N ASN A 339 -21.25 20.64 -19.09
CA ASN A 339 -20.49 21.50 -20.00
C ASN A 339 -19.19 21.95 -19.33
N VAL A 340 -18.14 22.12 -20.12
CA VAL A 340 -16.86 22.63 -19.60
C VAL A 340 -16.99 24.02 -18.96
N SER A 341 -17.88 24.88 -19.46
CA SER A 341 -18.16 26.19 -18.85
C SER A 341 -18.65 26.05 -17.41
N ASP A 342 -19.58 25.11 -17.18
CA ASP A 342 -20.24 24.89 -15.91
C ASP A 342 -19.27 24.23 -14.92
N ILE A 343 -18.46 23.28 -15.41
CA ILE A 343 -17.37 22.68 -14.63
C ILE A 343 -16.38 23.77 -14.20
N ILE A 344 -15.96 24.64 -15.13
CA ILE A 344 -14.99 25.71 -14.82
C ILE A 344 -15.55 26.73 -13.82
N SER A 345 -16.85 27.05 -13.86
CA SER A 345 -17.44 27.97 -12.87
C SER A 345 -17.49 27.38 -11.47
N GLU A 346 -17.60 26.06 -11.35
CA GLU A 346 -17.76 25.36 -10.06
C GLU A 346 -16.41 24.90 -9.46
N VAL A 347 -15.37 24.75 -10.29
CA VAL A 347 -14.03 24.41 -9.79
C VAL A 347 -13.40 25.61 -9.08
N THR A 348 -13.33 25.53 -7.75
CA THR A 348 -12.73 26.55 -6.88
C THR A 348 -11.27 26.29 -6.52
N PHE A 349 -10.75 25.09 -6.80
CA PHE A 349 -9.45 24.63 -6.33
C PHE A 349 -8.36 24.59 -7.42
N ALA A 350 -8.69 24.88 -8.68
CA ALA A 350 -7.74 24.81 -9.79
C ALA A 350 -8.05 25.82 -10.90
N GLY A 351 -7.03 26.23 -11.66
CA GLY A 351 -7.19 27.13 -12.80
C GLY A 351 -7.72 26.44 -14.06
N ARG A 352 -8.25 27.22 -15.01
CA ARG A 352 -8.86 26.72 -16.27
C ARG A 352 -7.98 25.71 -17.02
N THR A 353 -6.71 26.02 -17.23
CA THR A 353 -5.77 25.12 -17.94
C THR A 353 -5.65 23.76 -17.24
N TRP A 354 -5.60 23.76 -15.91
CA TRP A 354 -5.54 22.52 -15.13
C TRP A 354 -6.82 21.69 -15.31
N VAL A 355 -7.99 22.34 -15.32
CA VAL A 355 -9.28 21.67 -15.54
C VAL A 355 -9.30 20.99 -16.91
N TYR A 356 -8.97 21.70 -17.99
CA TYR A 356 -8.92 21.10 -19.33
C TYR A 356 -7.98 19.89 -19.41
N THR A 357 -6.76 20.03 -18.87
CA THR A 357 -5.79 18.94 -18.84
C THR A 357 -6.34 17.72 -18.11
N ASN A 358 -6.96 17.90 -16.93
CA ASN A 358 -7.45 16.79 -16.12
C ASN A 358 -8.75 16.19 -16.64
N LEU A 359 -9.61 16.96 -17.31
CA LEU A 359 -10.76 16.43 -18.03
C LEU A 359 -10.33 15.47 -19.15
N ASN A 360 -9.30 15.83 -19.92
CA ASN A 360 -8.75 14.94 -20.94
C ASN A 360 -8.09 13.70 -20.33
N ILE A 361 -7.30 13.86 -19.26
CA ILE A 361 -6.70 12.71 -18.56
C ILE A 361 -7.78 11.76 -18.03
N LEU A 362 -8.83 12.28 -17.39
CA LEU A 362 -9.93 11.47 -16.88
C LEU A 362 -10.70 10.78 -18.00
N ALA A 363 -10.87 11.43 -19.17
CA ALA A 363 -11.46 10.80 -20.34
C ALA A 363 -10.58 9.70 -20.94
N GLU A 364 -9.27 9.94 -21.08
CA GLU A 364 -8.29 8.95 -21.54
C GLU A 364 -8.21 7.74 -20.59
N LYS A 365 -8.33 7.99 -19.29
CA LYS A 365 -8.39 6.94 -18.27
C LYS A 365 -9.73 6.20 -18.28
N GLY A 366 -10.75 6.71 -18.97
CA GLY A 366 -12.06 6.07 -19.08
C GLY A 366 -13.01 6.37 -17.92
N PHE A 367 -12.80 7.45 -17.18
CA PHE A 367 -13.74 7.94 -16.15
C PHE A 367 -14.82 8.85 -16.75
N LEU A 368 -14.50 9.52 -17.86
CA LEU A 368 -15.39 10.46 -18.55
C LEU A 368 -15.52 10.10 -20.02
N ILE A 369 -16.69 10.36 -20.61
CA ILE A 369 -16.89 10.38 -22.06
C ILE A 369 -16.84 11.84 -22.50
N LYS A 370 -15.94 12.15 -23.44
CA LYS A 370 -15.89 13.48 -24.07
C LYS A 370 -16.87 13.52 -25.24
N GLY A 371 -17.82 14.45 -25.19
CA GLY A 371 -18.73 14.77 -26.28
C GLY A 371 -18.62 16.24 -26.70
N SER A 372 -19.47 16.63 -27.65
CA SER A 372 -19.62 18.03 -28.07
C SER A 372 -21.08 18.37 -28.28
N LYS A 373 -21.52 19.52 -27.78
CA LYS A 373 -22.88 20.04 -27.97
C LYS A 373 -22.83 21.33 -28.77
N VAL A 374 -23.83 21.54 -29.64
CA VAL A 374 -24.01 22.80 -30.34
C VAL A 374 -25.06 23.58 -29.57
N GLU A 375 -24.71 24.75 -29.04
CA GLU A 375 -25.69 25.65 -28.44
C GLU A 375 -26.44 26.37 -29.55
N GLU A 376 -27.77 26.18 -29.62
CA GLU A 376 -28.62 26.81 -30.65
C GLU A 376 -28.90 28.30 -30.40
N ASN A 377 -28.26 28.92 -29.41
CA ASN A 377 -28.51 30.32 -29.06
C ASN A 377 -27.35 31.24 -29.45
N SER A 378 -27.68 32.17 -30.35
CA SER A 378 -26.94 33.36 -30.83
C SER A 378 -26.00 33.17 -32.03
N TYR A 379 -26.52 33.44 -33.24
CA TYR A 379 -25.86 33.86 -34.50
C TYR A 379 -24.57 33.15 -35.02
N GLN A 380 -23.97 32.25 -34.25
CA GLN A 380 -22.78 31.46 -34.53
C GLN A 380 -22.96 30.12 -33.81
N ASN A 381 -23.02 29.01 -34.55
CA ASN A 381 -23.08 27.65 -33.99
C ASN A 381 -21.82 27.36 -33.16
N ARG A 382 -21.82 27.72 -31.87
CA ARG A 382 -20.69 27.52 -30.98
C ARG A 382 -20.75 26.10 -30.45
N LYS A 383 -19.71 25.32 -30.77
CA LYS A 383 -19.51 23.98 -30.19
C LYS A 383 -18.93 24.12 -28.79
N SER A 384 -19.59 23.56 -27.79
CA SER A 384 -19.07 23.39 -26.44
C SER A 384 -18.67 21.93 -26.22
N ASP A 385 -17.52 21.72 -25.59
CA ASP A 385 -17.13 20.39 -25.09
C ASP A 385 -18.02 20.03 -23.90
N VAL A 386 -18.50 18.80 -23.87
CA VAL A 386 -19.26 18.22 -22.75
C VAL A 386 -18.59 16.96 -22.24
N TYR A 387 -18.70 16.70 -20.93
CA TYR A 387 -18.16 15.51 -20.31
C TYR A 387 -19.25 14.78 -19.53
N THR A 388 -19.37 13.48 -19.77
CA THR A 388 -20.30 12.58 -19.08
C THR A 388 -19.53 11.70 -18.12
N ALA A 389 -19.87 11.71 -16.84
CA ALA A 389 -19.30 10.74 -15.90
C ALA A 389 -19.82 9.34 -16.21
N ILE A 390 -18.91 8.39 -16.39
CA ILE A 390 -19.30 6.99 -16.57
C ILE A 390 -19.74 6.46 -15.20
N LYS A 391 -20.97 5.93 -15.12
CA LYS A 391 -21.49 5.27 -13.93
C LYS A 391 -20.65 4.01 -13.70
N GLN A 392 -19.78 4.04 -12.70
CA GLN A 392 -18.97 2.89 -12.33
C GLN A 392 -19.79 2.00 -11.40
N GLU A 393 -20.02 0.74 -11.76
CA GLU A 393 -20.50 -0.27 -10.82
C GLU A 393 -19.47 -0.43 -9.69
N GLU A 394 -19.87 -0.63 -8.44
CA GLU A 394 -18.88 -0.86 -7.38
C GLU A 394 -18.12 -2.16 -7.68
N LEU A 395 -16.78 -2.09 -7.70
CA LEU A 395 -15.98 -3.30 -7.73
C LEU A 395 -16.27 -4.07 -6.44
N LYS A 396 -16.82 -5.27 -6.56
CA LYS A 396 -17.04 -6.17 -5.41
C LYS A 396 -16.33 -7.51 -5.62
N LEU A 397 -15.06 -7.59 -5.19
CA LEU A 397 -14.45 -8.84 -4.75
C LEU A 397 -15.28 -9.45 -3.59
N PRO A 398 -15.86 -10.64 -3.76
CA PRO A 398 -16.56 -11.32 -2.67
C PRO A 398 -15.56 -11.64 -1.55
N TYR A 399 -16.05 -11.81 -0.32
CA TYR A 399 -15.26 -12.47 0.73
C TYR A 399 -15.11 -13.96 0.41
N TYR A 400 -14.11 -14.62 0.99
CA TYR A 400 -13.73 -15.99 0.64
C TYR A 400 -14.92 -16.95 0.72
N PHE A 401 -15.69 -16.90 1.81
CA PHE A 401 -16.86 -17.76 2.03
C PHE A 401 -18.07 -17.44 1.14
N ASP A 402 -17.98 -16.38 0.33
CA ASP A 402 -18.97 -16.00 -0.68
C ASP A 402 -18.47 -16.27 -2.12
N LEU A 403 -17.28 -16.86 -2.29
CA LEU A 403 -16.74 -17.24 -3.61
C LEU A 403 -17.58 -18.32 -4.30
N ASP A 404 -18.14 -19.26 -3.53
CA ASP A 404 -18.95 -20.38 -4.06
C ASP A 404 -20.41 -20.01 -4.38
N LYS A 405 -20.86 -18.80 -4.01
CA LYS A 405 -22.26 -18.37 -4.17
C LYS A 405 -22.50 -17.46 -5.38
N ASN A 406 -21.46 -17.16 -6.17
CA ASN A 406 -21.48 -16.26 -7.33
C ASN A 406 -20.89 -16.94 -8.57
#